data_AF-A0A061EZU8-F1
#
_entry.id   AF-A0A061EZU8-F1
#
_cell.length_a   1.000
_cell.length_b   1.000
_cell.length_c   1.000
_cell.angle_alpha   90.00
_cell.angle_beta   90.00
_cell.angle_gamma   90.00
#
_symmetry.space_group_name_H-M   'P 1'
#
loop_
_entity.id
_entity.type
_entity.pdbx_description
1 polymer ?
#
loop_
_entity_poly.entity_id
_entity_poly.type
_entity_poly.pdbx_seq_one_letter_code
_entity_poly.pdbx_strand_id
1 'polypeptide(L)' 'MMNQHVSAIFILALLFTVGIEVMAQDQGKVCAVPFGLPNCKDATCKSSCQRKFPPKGNGMCQGGATCLCFHPC' A
#
# COMPACT_ATOMS: atom_id res chain seq x y z
N MET A 1 -54.93 -0.14 8.45
CA MET A 1 -53.77 0.47 7.76
C MET A 1 -52.59 0.43 8.70
N MET A 2 -51.80 -0.63 8.63
CA MET A 2 -50.50 -0.75 9.29
C MET A 2 -49.82 -1.87 8.51
N ASN A 3 -48.67 -1.60 7.87
CA ASN A 3 -47.70 -2.58 7.33
C ASN A 3 -46.72 -1.98 6.29
N GLN A 4 -46.59 -0.65 6.17
CA GLN A 4 -45.57 -0.06 5.29
C GLN A 4 -44.21 0.17 5.95
N HIS A 5 -44.10 0.10 7.28
CA HIS A 5 -42.85 0.41 8.00
C HIS A 5 -41.92 -0.80 8.24
N VAL A 6 -42.43 -2.04 8.12
CA VAL A 6 -41.65 -3.24 8.46
C VAL A 6 -40.58 -3.54 7.40
N SER A 7 -40.81 -3.14 6.15
CA SER A 7 -39.89 -3.43 5.03
C SER A 7 -38.62 -2.55 5.05
N ALA A 8 -38.73 -1.29 5.50
CA ALA A 8 -37.58 -0.37 5.50
C ALA A 8 -36.53 -0.71 6.58
N ILE A 9 -36.95 -1.28 7.71
CA ILE A 9 -36.07 -1.60 8.84
C ILE A 9 -35.14 -2.78 8.50
N PHE A 10 -35.64 -3.77 7.76
CA PHE A 10 -34.87 -4.94 7.34
C PHE A 10 -33.72 -4.59 6.38
N ILE A 11 -33.94 -3.62 5.49
CA ILE A 11 -32.92 -3.17 4.54
C ILE A 11 -31.79 -2.42 5.25
N LEU A 12 -32.12 -1.62 6.27
CA LEU A 12 -31.11 -0.90 7.05
C LEU A 12 -30.19 -1.85 7.82
N ALA A 13 -30.74 -2.93 8.41
CA ALA A 13 -29.98 -3.89 9.19
C ALA A 13 -28.91 -4.64 8.38
N LEU A 14 -29.18 -4.92 7.09
CA LEU A 14 -28.23 -5.58 6.19
C LEU A 14 -27.00 -4.73 5.84
N LEU A 15 -27.13 -3.40 5.87
CA LEU A 15 -26.03 -2.48 5.57
C LEU A 15 -25.00 -2.40 6.70
N PHE A 16 -25.39 -2.71 7.94
CA PHE A 16 -24.50 -2.67 9.11
C PHE A 16 -23.72 -3.98 9.34
N THR A 17 -24.11 -5.09 8.73
CA THR A 17 -23.44 -6.39 8.93
C THR A 17 -22.20 -6.57 8.05
N VAL A 18 -22.03 -5.74 7.02
CA VAL A 18 -20.83 -5.77 6.17
C VAL A 18 -19.87 -4.69 6.65
N GLY A 19 -19.49 -4.78 7.93
CA GLY A 19 -18.27 -4.16 8.40
C GLY A 19 -17.12 -4.84 7.66
N ILE A 20 -16.76 -4.30 6.48
CA ILE A 20 -15.48 -4.61 5.87
C ILE A 20 -14.44 -3.95 6.77
N GLU A 21 -14.09 -4.66 7.83
CA GLU A 21 -12.84 -4.44 8.54
C GLU A 21 -11.74 -4.75 7.54
N VAL A 22 -11.39 -3.74 6.75
CA VAL A 22 -10.11 -3.65 6.05
C VAL A 22 -9.07 -3.66 7.15
N MET A 23 -8.67 -4.86 7.54
CA MET A 23 -7.43 -5.08 8.25
C MET A 23 -6.36 -4.58 7.29
N ALA A 24 -5.96 -3.32 7.45
CA ALA A 24 -4.71 -2.84 6.90
C ALA A 24 -3.66 -3.77 7.49
N GLN A 25 -3.29 -4.78 6.71
CA GLN A 25 -2.24 -5.71 7.06
C GLN A 25 -1.01 -4.83 7.22
N ASP A 26 -0.65 -4.53 8.47
CA ASP A 26 0.51 -3.71 8.79
C ASP A 26 1.72 -4.50 8.29
N GLN A 27 2.17 -4.23 7.06
CA GLN A 27 3.25 -4.95 6.39
C GLN A 27 4.63 -4.62 7.01
N GLY A 28 4.64 -4.13 8.25
CA GLY A 28 5.74 -3.39 8.85
C GLY A 28 5.81 -1.98 8.29
N LYS A 29 6.38 -1.06 9.09
CA LYS A 29 6.64 0.31 8.64
C LYS A 29 7.58 0.22 7.43
N VAL A 30 7.22 0.85 6.31
CA VAL A 30 8.11 0.89 5.13
C VAL A 30 8.79 2.26 5.09
N CYS A 31 10.12 2.25 5.11
CA CYS A 31 10.94 3.44 4.99
C CYS A 31 11.37 3.63 3.53
N ALA A 32 11.29 4.88 3.07
CA ALA A 32 11.73 5.29 1.74
C ALA A 32 13.03 6.09 1.83
N VAL A 33 14.08 5.66 1.15
CA VAL A 33 15.40 6.30 1.15
C VAL A 33 15.77 6.70 -0.29
N PRO A 34 15.79 7.99 -0.63
CA PRO A 34 16.23 8.44 -1.93
C PRO A 34 17.76 8.39 -2.06
N PHE A 35 18.26 8.08 -3.24
CA PHE A 35 19.65 8.35 -3.62
C PHE A 35 19.77 8.66 -5.12
N GLY A 36 20.75 9.49 -5.47
CA GLY A 36 20.97 9.93 -6.84
C GLY A 36 21.46 8.78 -7.72
N LEU A 37 20.80 8.59 -8.86
CA LEU A 37 21.20 7.62 -9.88
C LEU A 37 21.04 8.28 -11.26
N PRO A 38 22.12 8.82 -11.87
CA PRO A 38 22.02 9.43 -13.18
C PRO A 38 21.54 8.40 -14.21
N ASN A 39 20.62 8.79 -15.10
CA ASN A 39 19.94 7.88 -16.03
C ASN A 39 19.30 6.69 -15.29
N CYS A 40 18.48 7.00 -14.29
CA CYS A 40 17.91 6.01 -13.41
C CYS A 40 17.11 4.98 -14.22
N LYS A 41 17.50 3.71 -14.12
CA LYS A 41 16.76 2.56 -14.65
C LYS A 41 16.23 1.73 -13.50
N ASP A 42 14.96 1.35 -13.54
CA ASP A 42 14.30 0.61 -12.45
C ASP A 42 15.04 -0.68 -12.09
N ALA A 43 15.56 -1.42 -13.08
CA ALA A 43 16.33 -2.64 -12.82
C ALA A 43 17.62 -2.37 -12.02
N THR A 44 18.34 -1.29 -12.36
CA THR A 44 19.55 -0.86 -11.64
C THR A 44 19.21 -0.32 -10.26
N CYS A 45 18.14 0.47 -10.16
CA CYS A 45 17.62 0.99 -8.90
C CYS A 45 17.23 -0.14 -7.95
N LYS A 46 16.40 -1.08 -8.40
CA LYS A 46 15.95 -2.25 -7.63
C LYS A 46 17.13 -3.10 -7.16
N SER A 47 18.05 -3.46 -8.05
CA SER A 47 19.21 -4.28 -7.68
C SER A 47 20.13 -3.56 -6.67
N SER A 48 20.30 -2.24 -6.80
CA SER A 48 21.04 -1.44 -5.82
C SER A 48 20.34 -1.41 -4.45
N CYS A 49 19.02 -1.24 -4.43
CA CYS A 49 18.23 -1.27 -3.20
C CYS A 49 18.24 -2.64 -2.52
N GLN A 50 18.17 -3.74 -3.29
CA GLN A 50 18.30 -5.10 -2.77
C GLN A 50 19.67 -5.34 -2.12
N ARG A 51 20.75 -4.80 -2.70
CA ARG A 51 22.10 -4.88 -2.12
C ARG A 51 22.24 -4.03 -0.87
N LYS A 52 21.62 -2.83 -0.84
CA LYS A 52 21.72 -1.90 0.30
C LYS A 52 20.87 -2.33 1.50
N PHE A 53 19.70 -2.92 1.24
CA PHE A 53 18.74 -3.35 2.27
C PHE A 53 18.34 -4.82 2.11
N PRO A 54 19.27 -5.78 2.25
CA PRO A 54 18.92 -7.19 2.16
C PRO A 54 18.01 -7.61 3.34
N PRO A 55 17.09 -8.58 3.17
CA PRO A 55 16.69 -9.22 1.90
C PRO A 55 15.47 -8.53 1.23
N LYS A 56 14.87 -7.53 1.88
CA LYS A 56 13.56 -6.98 1.51
C LYS A 56 13.62 -5.61 0.82
N GLY A 57 14.81 -5.14 0.47
CA GLY A 57 15.01 -3.90 -0.26
C GLY A 57 14.39 -3.99 -1.65
N ASN A 58 13.58 -2.99 -2.01
CA ASN A 58 13.05 -2.80 -3.35
C ASN A 58 13.29 -1.34 -3.77
N GLY A 59 13.17 -1.02 -5.05
CA GLY A 59 13.32 0.37 -5.47
C GLY A 59 12.76 0.66 -6.85
N MET A 60 12.47 1.93 -7.09
CA MET A 60 12.03 2.45 -8.38
C MET A 60 12.59 3.85 -8.65
N CYS A 61 12.66 4.20 -9.93
CA CYS A 61 13.11 5.51 -10.38
C CYS A 61 11.98 6.53 -10.33
N GLN A 62 12.21 7.64 -9.64
CA GLN A 62 11.39 8.85 -9.70
C GLN A 62 12.04 9.89 -10.62
N GLY A 63 11.27 10.39 -11.58
CA GLY A 63 11.68 11.50 -12.45
C GLY A 63 12.93 11.23 -13.30
N GLY A 64 13.29 9.95 -13.51
CA GLY A 64 14.44 9.54 -14.34
C GLY A 64 15.84 9.81 -13.75
N ALA A 65 15.94 10.45 -12.59
CA ALA A 65 17.23 10.84 -11.98
C ALA A 65 17.39 10.39 -10.52
N THR A 66 16.31 10.04 -9.83
CA THR A 66 16.33 9.66 -8.42
C THR A 66 15.88 8.23 -8.27
N CYS A 67 16.66 7.38 -7.63
CA CYS A 67 16.22 6.06 -7.21
C CYS A 67 15.67 6.13 -5.79
N LEU A 68 14.44 5.67 -5.59
CA LEU A 68 13.80 5.59 -4.28
C LEU A 68 13.80 4.13 -3.80
N CYS A 69 14.56 3.83 -2.74
CA CYS A 69 14.52 2.51 -2.11
C CYS A 69 13.42 2.41 -1.06
N PHE A 70 12.72 1.30 -1.04
CA PHE A 70 11.78 0.91 0.01
C PHE A 70 12.32 -0.29 0.76
N HIS A 71 12.31 -0.24 2.09
CA HIS A 71 12.64 -1.37 2.94
C HIS A 71 11.82 -1.34 4.23
N PRO A 72 11.62 -2.50 4.89
CA PRO A 72 11.05 -2.51 6.22
C PRO A 72 11.93 -1.76 7.22
N CYS A 73 11.30 -0.95 8.03
CA CYS A 73 11.77 -0.40 9.29
C CYS A 73 10.74 -0.76 10.38
#